data_AF-A0A552CQL3-F1
#
_entry.id   AF-A0A552CQL3-F1
#
_cell.length_a   1.000
_cell.length_b   1.000
_cell.length_c   1.000
_cell.angle_alpha   90.00
_cell.angle_beta   90.00
_cell.angle_gamma   90.00
#
_symmetry.space_group_name_H-M   'P 1'
#
loop_
_entity.id
_entity.type
_entity.pdbx_description
1 polymer ?
#
loop_
_entity_poly.entity_id
_entity_poly.type
_entity_poly.pdbx_seq_one_letter_code
_entity_poly.pdbx_strand_id
1 'polypeptide(L)'
;MKIDYDQAANAAYIRRFEGKVIDSEEVALGIVYDYDETDRIVGIEILGVKQRTAERFKNIDFPLEESEKQEIRQWFGKLILNC
;
A
#
# COMPACT_ATOMS: atom_id res chain seq x y z
N MET A 1 -11.39 3.73 2.00
CA MET A 1 -10.18 3.09 1.44
C MET A 1 -10.58 1.79 0.75
N LYS A 2 -9.81 1.33 -0.25
CA LYS A 2 -9.97 0.02 -0.88
C LYS A 2 -8.60 -0.60 -1.09
N ILE A 3 -8.47 -1.90 -0.83
CA ILE A 3 -7.25 -2.67 -1.10
C ILE A 3 -7.55 -3.65 -2.22
N ASP A 4 -6.84 -3.52 -3.33
CA ASP A 4 -6.88 -4.43 -4.46
C ASP A 4 -5.56 -5.21 -4.50
N TYR A 5 -5.63 -6.53 -4.61
CA TYR A 5 -4.44 -7.38 -4.68
C TYR A 5 -4.51 -8.26 -5.92
N ASP A 6 -3.48 -8.14 -6.74
CA ASP A 6 -3.27 -8.98 -7.90
C ASP A 6 -2.20 -10.02 -7.57
N GLN A 7 -2.65 -11.26 -7.41
CA GLN A 7 -1.77 -12.39 -7.08
C GLN A 7 -0.83 -12.75 -8.23
N ALA A 8 -1.22 -12.52 -9.49
CA ALA A 8 -0.42 -12.82 -10.66
C ALA A 8 0.69 -11.79 -10.84
N ALA A 9 0.37 -10.51 -10.64
CA ALA A 9 1.35 -9.43 -10.62
C ALA A 9 2.19 -9.40 -9.32
N ASN A 10 1.75 -10.12 -8.27
CA ASN A 10 2.37 -10.09 -6.93
C ASN A 10 2.46 -8.65 -6.39
N ALA A 11 1.38 -7.90 -6.59
CA ALA A 11 1.28 -6.48 -6.29
C ALA A 11 -0.06 -6.17 -5.60
N ALA A 12 -0.04 -5.20 -4.68
CA ALA A 12 -1.24 -4.68 -4.04
C ALA A 12 -1.31 -3.16 -4.24
N TYR A 13 -2.52 -2.66 -4.46
CA TYR A 13 -2.81 -1.24 -4.57
C TYR A 13 -3.80 -0.84 -3.47
N ILE A 14 -3.43 0.16 -2.67
CA ILE A 14 -4.23 0.70 -1.60
C ILE A 14 -4.72 2.08 -2.04
N ARG A 15 -6.01 2.19 -2.36
CA ARG A 15 -6.66 3.46 -2.69
C ARG A 15 -7.16 4.14 -1.42
N ARG A 16 -6.52 5.24 -1.03
CA ARG A 16 -6.90 6.02 0.16
C ARG A 16 -8.07 6.94 -0.13
N PHE A 17 -7.93 7.74 -1.19
CA PHE A 17 -8.91 8.75 -1.60
C PHE A 17 -9.34 8.53 -3.05
N GLU A 18 -10.53 9.03 -3.39
CA GLU A 18 -10.91 9.19 -4.79
C GLU A 18 -10.19 10.41 -5.38
N GLY A 19 -9.70 10.26 -6.61
CA GLY A 19 -8.88 11.27 -7.25
C GLY A 19 -8.13 10.72 -8.43
N LYS A 20 -7.61 11.64 -9.25
CA LYS A 20 -6.70 11.33 -10.35
C LYS A 20 -5.28 11.31 -9.80
N VAL A 21 -4.55 10.24 -10.11
CA VAL A 21 -3.10 10.19 -9.91
C VAL A 21 -2.45 11.06 -10.98
N ILE A 22 -1.66 12.04 -10.57
CA ILE A 22 -0.92 12.91 -11.48
C ILE A 22 0.59 12.64 -11.45
N ASP A 23 1.09 12.06 -10.36
CA ASP A 23 2.49 11.73 -10.16
C ASP A 23 2.65 10.51 -9.25
N SER A 24 3.80 9.85 -9.34
CA SER A 24 4.12 8.64 -8.59
C SER A 24 5.60 8.63 -8.19
N GLU A 25 5.89 8.28 -6.94
CA GLU A 25 7.26 8.23 -6.40
C GLU A 25 7.54 6.92 -5.68
N GLU A 26 8.63 6.24 -6.05
CA GLU A 26 9.12 5.08 -5.30
C GLU A 26 9.91 5.55 -4.07
N VAL A 27 9.23 5.61 -2.93
CA VAL A 27 9.81 6.09 -1.65
C VAL A 27 10.66 5.04 -0.93
N ALA A 28 10.47 3.78 -1.28
CA ALA A 28 11.27 2.65 -0.80
C ALA A 28 11.14 1.50 -1.82
N LEU A 29 12.07 0.54 -1.80
CA LEU A 29 12.08 -0.56 -2.76
C LEU A 29 10.70 -1.25 -2.86
N GLY A 30 10.07 -1.10 -4.03
CA GLY A 30 8.74 -1.57 -4.42
C GLY A 30 7.57 -0.99 -3.63
N ILE A 31 7.74 0.14 -2.95
CA ILE A 31 6.67 0.95 -2.36
C ILE A 31 6.59 2.25 -3.13
N VAL A 32 5.47 2.47 -3.78
CA VAL A 32 5.22 3.67 -4.60
C VAL A 32 4.06 4.44 -4.00
N TYR A 33 4.24 5.75 -3.86
CA TYR A 33 3.18 6.68 -3.48
C TYR A 33 2.65 7.37 -4.73
N ASP A 34 1.33 7.38 -4.86
CA ASP A 34 0.62 8.08 -5.92
C ASP A 34 0.01 9.37 -5.37
N TYR A 35 0.34 10.48 -6.01
CA TYR A 35 -0.07 11.82 -5.59
C TYR A 35 -1.14 12.40 -6.52
N ASP A 36 -2.04 13.20 -5.94
CA ASP A 36 -2.94 14.07 -6.69
C ASP A 36 -2.33 15.47 -6.90
N GLU A 37 -3.10 16.33 -7.57
CA GLU A 37 -2.72 17.73 -7.89
C GLU A 37 -2.46 18.64 -6.69
N THR A 38 -2.75 18.16 -5.47
CA THR A 38 -2.53 18.87 -4.21
C THR A 38 -1.40 18.27 -3.37
N ASP A 39 -0.54 17.43 -3.98
CA ASP A 39 0.53 16.67 -3.32
C ASP A 39 0.03 15.72 -2.22
N ARG A 40 -1.25 15.34 -2.27
CA ARG A 40 -1.82 14.38 -1.32
C ARG A 40 -1.68 12.97 -1.87
N ILE A 41 -1.25 12.04 -1.01
CA ILE A 41 -1.16 10.61 -1.33
C ILE A 41 -2.56 10.02 -1.45
N VAL A 42 -2.97 9.73 -2.68
CA VAL A 42 -4.26 9.10 -3.01
C VAL A 42 -4.16 7.59 -3.17
N GLY A 43 -2.96 7.08 -3.45
CA GLY A 43 -2.68 5.67 -3.66
C GLY A 43 -1.35 5.22 -3.08
N ILE A 44 -1.26 3.95 -2.69
CA ILE A 44 -0.01 3.30 -2.32
C ILE A 44 0.06 1.97 -3.08
N GLU A 45 1.08 1.80 -3.90
CA GLU A 45 1.39 0.54 -4.57
C GLU A 45 2.47 -0.22 -3.81
N ILE A 46 2.26 -1.52 -3.63
CA ILE A 46 3.15 -2.43 -2.94
C ILE A 46 3.47 -3.57 -3.90
N LEU A 47 4.69 -3.57 -4.42
CA LEU A 47 5.22 -4.63 -5.27
C LEU A 47 5.87 -5.73 -4.43
N GLY A 48 5.84 -6.95 -4.93
CA GLY A 48 6.50 -8.09 -4.30
C GLY A 48 5.82 -8.54 -3.00
N VAL A 49 4.49 -8.45 -2.93
CA VAL A 49 3.70 -8.64 -1.69
C VAL A 49 4.07 -9.95 -0.97
N LYS A 50 4.19 -11.06 -1.70
CA LYS A 50 4.53 -12.38 -1.14
C LYS A 50 5.93 -12.46 -0.51
N GLN A 51 6.85 -11.58 -0.90
CA GLN A 51 8.22 -11.53 -0.36
C GLN A 51 8.39 -10.50 0.77
N ARG A 52 7.31 -9.83 1.16
CA ARG A 52 7.35 -8.81 2.21
C ARG A 52 7.05 -9.45 3.55
N THR A 53 7.91 -9.19 4.53
CA THR A 53 7.67 -9.56 5.93
C THR A 53 7.11 -8.36 6.69
N ALA A 54 6.42 -8.62 7.80
CA ALA A 54 5.89 -7.56 8.67
C ALA A 54 6.97 -6.58 9.14
N GLU A 55 8.22 -7.02 9.32
CA GLU A 55 9.35 -6.15 9.67
C GLU A 55 9.70 -5.14 8.59
N ARG A 56 9.58 -5.52 7.31
CA ARG A 56 9.91 -4.63 6.18
C ARG A 56 8.91 -3.48 6.05
N PHE A 57 7.71 -3.61 6.62
CA PHE A 57 6.71 -2.55 6.69
C PHE A 57 6.80 -1.71 7.98
N LYS A 58 7.46 -2.19 9.04
CA LYS A 58 7.58 -1.45 10.31
C LYS A 58 8.37 -0.15 10.19
N ASN A 59 9.30 -0.08 9.24
CA ASN A 59 10.22 1.04 9.08
C ASN A 59 9.83 2.00 7.96
N ILE A 60 8.69 1.75 7.30
CA ILE A 60 8.17 2.65 6.28
C ILE A 60 7.16 3.54 6.98
N ASP A 61 7.51 4.81 7.12
CA ASP A 61 6.65 5.82 7.73
C ASP A 61 5.55 6.16 6.74
N PHE A 62 4.56 5.26 6.62
CA PHE A 62 3.40 5.53 5.83
C PHE A 62 2.61 6.66 6.50
N PRO A 63 2.33 7.77 5.80
CA PRO A 63 1.52 8.89 6.31
C PRO A 63 0.04 8.50 6.33
N LEU A 64 -0.25 7.43 7.06
CA LEU A 64 -1.53 6.78 7.26
C LEU A 64 -2.02 7.05 8.67
N GLU A 65 -3.33 7.18 8.81
CA GLU A 65 -3.99 7.20 10.11
C GLU A 65 -3.91 5.83 10.78
N GLU A 66 -4.03 5.78 12.11
CA GLU A 66 -3.97 4.51 12.85
C GLU A 66 -5.08 3.53 12.46
N SER A 67 -6.25 4.03 12.03
CA SER A 67 -7.35 3.23 11.48
C SER A 67 -6.95 2.54 10.18
N GLU A 68 -6.35 3.28 9.24
CA GLU A 68 -5.85 2.75 7.95
C GLU A 68 -4.75 1.72 8.19
N LYS A 69 -3.81 2.01 9.11
CA LYS A 69 -2.76 1.06 9.50
C LYS A 69 -3.33 -0.24 10.06
N GLN A 70 -4.39 -0.18 10.87
CA GLN A 70 -5.04 -1.37 11.41
C GLN A 70 -5.74 -2.18 10.32
N GLU A 71 -6.44 -1.54 9.39
CA GLU A 71 -7.10 -2.21 8.27
C GLU A 71 -6.10 -2.94 7.38
N ILE A 72 -4.98 -2.29 7.04
CA ILE A 72 -3.90 -2.88 6.25
C ILE A 72 -3.27 -4.07 7.00
N ARG A 73 -2.99 -3.93 8.30
CA ARG A 73 -2.46 -5.06 9.12
C ARG A 73 -3.41 -6.26 9.14
N GLN A 74 -4.70 -6.02 9.29
CA GLN A 74 -5.72 -7.09 9.26
C GLN A 74 -5.78 -7.75 7.89
N TRP A 75 -5.74 -6.97 6.81
CA TRP A 75 -5.71 -7.48 5.44
C TRP A 75 -4.47 -8.34 5.17
N PHE A 76 -3.27 -7.86 5.50
CA PHE A 76 -2.02 -8.63 5.39
C PHE A 76 -2.06 -9.91 6.23
N GLY A 77 -2.60 -9.84 7.45
CA GLY A 77 -2.76 -11.03 8.31
C GLY A 77 -3.64 -12.10 7.64
N LYS A 78 -4.78 -11.70 7.06
CA LYS A 78 -5.64 -12.61 6.29
C LYS A 78 -4.95 -13.15 5.04
N LEU A 79 -4.16 -12.33 4.35
CA LEU A 79 -3.44 -12.77 3.16
C LEU A 79 -2.43 -13.88 3.48
N ILE A 80 -1.66 -13.73 4.56
CA ILE A 80 -0.67 -14.72 5.00
C ILE A 80 -1.35 -16.01 5.46
N LEU A 81 -2.49 -15.92 6.15
CA LEU A 81 -3.20 -17.10 6.66
C LEU A 81 -3.95 -17.90 5.59
N ASN A 82 -4.18 -17.33 4.41
CA ASN A 82 -4.87 -17.99 3.29
C ASN A 82 -3.93 -18.44 2.16
N CYS A 83 -2.60 -18.38 2.36
CA CYS A 83 -1.59 -18.93 1.45
C CYS A 83 -1.06 -20.27 1.94
#